data_AF-A0A2X2AUW8-F1
#
_entry.id   AF-A0A2X2AUW8-F1
#
_cell.length_a   1.000
_cell.length_b   1.000
_cell.length_c   1.000
_cell.angle_alpha   90.00
_cell.angle_beta   90.00
_cell.angle_gamma   90.00
#
_symmetry.space_group_name_H-M   'P 1'
#
loop_
_entity.id
_entity.type
_entity.pdbx_description
1 polymer ?
#
loop_
_entity_poly.entity_id
_entity_poly.type
_entity_poly.pdbx_seq_one_letter_code
_entity_poly.pdbx_strand_id
1 'polypeptide(L)' 'MVKNIINEIGISTIFITHDIEEAVKLSDRIYIMGKNPGTIIEEIQIREDFHENFFEDKKFIEYKKHIIEKLDKLI' A
#
# COMPACT_ATOMS: atom_id res chain seq x y z
N MET A 1 6.61 13.92 -1.56
CA MET A 1 5.85 15.16 -1.29
C MET A 1 4.97 15.00 -0.05
N VAL A 2 3.95 14.12 -0.01
CA VAL A 2 3.15 13.89 1.22
C VAL A 2 3.86 13.01 2.26
N LYS A 3 4.42 11.86 1.85
CA LYS A 3 5.15 10.95 2.76
C LYS A 3 6.29 11.65 3.51
N ASN A 4 7.07 12.49 2.82
CA ASN A 4 8.17 13.24 3.43
C ASN A 4 7.67 14.19 4.54
N ILE A 5 6.57 14.93 4.29
CA ILE A 5 6.00 15.84 5.29
C ILE A 5 5.52 15.06 6.52
N ILE A 6 4.86 13.92 6.33
CA ILE A 6 4.39 13.06 7.42
C ILE A 6 5.57 12.60 8.29
N ASN A 7 6.65 12.17 7.64
CA ASN A 7 7.87 11.73 8.33
C ASN A 7 8.58 12.87 9.06
N GLU A 8 8.64 14.07 8.47
CA GLU A 8 9.25 15.26 9.07
C GLU A 8 8.46 15.75 10.30
N ILE A 9 7.12 15.68 10.25
CA ILE A 9 6.25 16.10 11.37
C ILE A 9 6.17 15.01 12.45
N GLY A 10 6.41 13.74 12.10
CA GLY A 10 6.35 12.61 13.05
C GLY A 10 4.93 12.23 13.45
N ILE A 11 3.95 12.43 12.57
CA ILE A 11 2.54 12.09 12.81
C ILE A 11 2.19 10.70 12.27
N SER A 12 1.35 9.97 12.99
CA SER A 12 0.76 8.72 12.48
C SER A 12 -0.42 9.06 11.55
N THR A 13 -0.41 8.51 10.34
CA THR A 13 -1.44 8.77 9.34
C THR A 13 -2.05 7.47 8.84
N ILE A 14 -3.38 7.47 8.64
CA ILE A 14 -4.10 6.39 7.96
C ILE A 14 -4.61 6.94 6.63
N PHE A 15 -4.24 6.30 5.53
CA PHE A 15 -4.76 6.58 4.20
C PHE A 15 -5.74 5.48 3.78
N ILE A 16 -6.86 5.90 3.20
CA ILE A 16 -7.84 5.00 2.57
C ILE A 16 -7.90 5.40 1.10
N THR A 17 -7.51 4.50 0.22
CA THR A 17 -7.54 4.71 -1.23
C THR A 17 -7.99 3.43 -1.92
N HIS A 18 -8.52 3.59 -3.13
CA HIS A 18 -8.77 2.48 -4.06
C HIS A 18 -7.62 2.31 -5.06
N ASP A 19 -6.64 3.21 -5.05
CA ASP A 19 -5.46 3.16 -5.91
C ASP A 19 -4.33 2.38 -5.21
N ILE A 20 -3.92 1.28 -5.84
CA ILE A 20 -2.87 0.39 -5.34
C ILE A 20 -1.51 1.08 -5.36
N GLU A 21 -1.23 1.91 -6.36
CA GLU A 21 0.06 2.59 -6.51
C GLU A 21 0.23 3.64 -5.40
N GLU A 22 -0.82 4.39 -5.09
CA GLU A 22 -0.83 5.31 -3.95
C GLU A 22 -0.61 4.58 -2.63
N ALA A 23 -1.30 3.44 -2.42
CA ALA A 23 -1.19 2.65 -1.21
C ALA A 23 0.24 2.15 -0.98
N VAL A 24 0.91 1.62 -2.03
CA VAL A 24 2.29 1.13 -1.96
C VAL A 24 3.30 2.27 -1.82
N LYS A 25 3.05 3.43 -2.45
CA LYS A 25 3.95 4.59 -2.38
C LYS A 25 3.95 5.29 -1.02
N LEU A 26 2.79 5.43 -0.39
CA LEU A 26 2.64 6.26 0.81
C LEU A 26 2.77 5.48 2.12
N SER A 27 2.53 4.17 2.10
CA SER A 27 2.36 3.40 3.33
C SER A 27 3.62 2.65 3.72
N ASP A 28 3.84 2.50 5.03
CA ASP A 28 4.79 1.52 5.57
C ASP A 28 4.09 0.16 5.79
N ARG A 29 2.75 0.19 5.94
CA ARG A 29 1.88 -0.98 6.11
C ARG A 29 0.58 -0.78 5.35
N ILE A 30 0.15 -1.80 4.60
CA ILE A 30 -1.11 -1.81 3.87
C ILE A 30 -2.00 -2.89 4.47
N TYR A 31 -3.25 -2.54 4.76
CA TYR A 31 -4.29 -3.50 5.12
C TYR A 31 -5.28 -3.63 3.97
N ILE A 32 -5.57 -4.87 3.57
CA ILE A 32 -6.59 -5.14 2.56
C ILE A 32 -7.90 -5.43 3.28
N MET A 33 -8.94 -4.68 2.93
CA MET A 33 -10.30 -4.90 3.42
C MET A 33 -11.06 -5.86 2.50
N GLY A 34 -11.58 -6.93 3.08
CA GLY A 34 -12.51 -7.86 2.45
C GLY A 34 -13.90 -7.24 2.24
N LYS A 35 -14.70 -7.86 1.38
CA LYS A 35 -16.11 -7.51 1.22
C LYS A 35 -16.98 -8.32 2.19
N ASN A 36 -18.00 -7.67 2.75
CA ASN A 36 -19.19 -8.26 3.41
C ASN A 36 -18.99 -9.63 4.10
N PRO A 37 -18.63 -9.66 5.39
CA PRO A 37 -18.37 -8.52 6.28
C PRO A 37 -17.03 -7.83 5.96
N GLY A 38 -16.94 -6.53 6.23
CA GLY A 38 -15.73 -5.71 6.01
C GLY A 38 -14.61 -6.05 6.98
N THR A 39 -13.98 -7.21 6.80
CA THR A 39 -12.88 -7.69 7.64
C THR A 39 -11.53 -7.39 7.01
N ILE A 40 -10.50 -7.17 7.83
CA ILE A 40 -9.12 -7.15 7.34
C ILE A 40 -8.77 -8.58 6.93
N ILE A 41 -8.42 -8.78 5.66
CA ILE A 41 -8.06 -10.09 5.13
C ILE A 41 -6.55 -10.28 5.02
N GLU A 42 -5.80 -9.18 5.04
CA GLU A 42 -4.35 -9.23 4.88
C GLU A 42 -3.68 -7.95 5.39
N GLU A 43 -2.45 -8.13 5.86
CA GLU A 43 -1.50 -7.07 6.16
C GLU A 43 -0.24 -7.27 5.31
N ILE A 44 0.22 -6.19 4.67
CA ILE A 44 1.44 -6.17 3.87
C ILE A 44 2.37 -5.11 4.45
N GLN A 45 3.61 -5.49 4.75
CA GLN A 45 4.65 -4.55 5.16
C GLN A 45 5.47 -4.13 3.93
N ILE A 46 5.57 -2.81 3.72
CA ILE A 46 6.45 -2.21 2.71
C ILE A 46 7.77 -1.89 3.39
N ARG A 47 8.88 -2.42 2.87
CA ARG A 47 10.21 -2.26 3.49
C ARG A 47 11.15 -1.42 2.65
N GLU A 48 10.76 -1.15 1.42
CA GLU A 48 11.53 -0.46 0.42
C GLU A 48 11.28 1.05 0.51
N ASP A 49 12.37 1.81 0.44
CA ASP A 49 12.29 3.25 0.42
C ASP A 49 11.88 3.76 -0.97
N PHE A 50 10.96 4.72 -0.97
CA PHE A 50 10.49 5.34 -2.20
C PHE A 50 11.58 6.19 -2.85
N HIS A 51 11.75 6.04 -4.16
CA HIS A 51 12.71 6.78 -4.99
C HIS A 51 12.17 6.97 -6.41
N GLU A 52 12.91 7.68 -7.27
CA GLU A 52 12.44 8.14 -8.58
C GLU A 52 11.92 7.01 -9.50
N ASN A 53 12.61 5.86 -9.51
CA ASN A 53 12.26 4.71 -10.36
C ASN A 53 11.55 3.58 -9.60
N PHE A 54 11.02 3.86 -8.40
CA PHE A 54 10.43 2.83 -7.54
C PHE A 54 9.30 2.03 -8.20
N PHE A 55 8.55 2.63 -9.12
CA PHE A 55 7.47 1.94 -9.86
C PHE A 55 7.98 0.87 -10.83
N GLU A 56 9.25 0.93 -11.21
CA GLU A 56 9.91 -0.05 -12.07
C GLU A 56 10.55 -1.18 -11.24
N ASP A 57 10.65 -1.01 -9.91
CA ASP A 57 11.24 -2.01 -9.04
C ASP A 57 10.46 -3.32 -9.13
N LYS A 58 11.23 -4.40 -9.19
CA LYS A 58 10.67 -5.75 -9.10
C LYS A 58 9.79 -5.91 -7.85
N LYS A 59 10.20 -5.31 -6.72
CA LYS A 59 9.45 -5.35 -5.47
C LYS A 59 8.12 -4.62 -5.56
N PHE A 60 8.09 -3.42 -6.14
CA PHE A 60 6.85 -2.72 -6.39
C PHE A 60 5.89 -3.55 -7.27
N ILE A 61 6.40 -4.13 -8.35
CA ILE A 61 5.62 -5.00 -9.24
C ILE A 61 5.09 -6.23 -8.49
N GLU A 62 5.90 -6.84 -7.60
CA GLU A 62 5.48 -7.95 -6.73
C GLU A 62 4.33 -7.52 -5.80
N TYR A 63 4.45 -6.39 -5.11
CA TYR A 63 3.39 -5.86 -4.24
C TYR A 63 2.10 -5.58 -5.01
N LYS A 64 2.20 -4.89 -6.15
CA LYS A 64 1.04 -4.56 -6.98
C LYS A 64 0.31 -5.82 -7.44
N LYS A 65 1.04 -6.82 -7.95
CA LYS A 65 0.47 -8.10 -8.37
C LYS A 65 -0.22 -8.82 -7.22
N HIS A 66 0.43 -8.87 -6.05
CA HIS A 66 -0.12 -9.52 -4.86
C HIS A 66 -1.42 -8.87 -4.40
N ILE A 67 -1.47 -7.54 -4.34
CA ILE A 67 -2.69 -6.81 -3.95
C ILE A 67 -3.82 -7.05 -4.95
N ILE A 68 -3.54 -7.00 -6.26
CA ILE A 68 -4.54 -7.29 -7.31
C ILE A 68 -5.09 -8.70 -7.15
N GLU A 69 -4.22 -9.71 -7.01
CA GLU A 69 -4.64 -11.11 -6.85
C GLU A 69 -5.58 -11.30 -5.65
N LYS A 70 -5.33 -10.57 -4.56
CA LYS A 70 -6.15 -10.64 -3.34
C LYS A 70 -7.49 -9.95 -3.51
N LEU A 71 -7.52 -8.82 -4.22
CA LEU A 71 -8.76 -8.11 -4.52
C LEU A 71 -9.63 -8.87 -5.54
N ASP A 72 -9.03 -9.50 -6.54
CA ASP A 72 -9.75 -10.30 -7.55
C ASP A 72 -10.45 -11.51 -6.91
N LYS A 73 -9.83 -12.14 -5.89
CA LYS A 73 -10.47 -13.22 -5.11
C LYS A 73 -11.69 -12.77 -4.28
N LEU A 74 -11.92 -11.46 -4.16
CA LEU A 74 -13.07 -10.88 -3.45
C LEU A 74 -14.20 -10.44 -4.40
N ILE A 75 -14.04 -10.58 -5.71
CA ILE A 75 -15.06 -10.29 -6.73
C ILE A 75 -15.65 -11.62 -7.20
#